data_AF-K9SYH2-F1
#
_entry.id   AF-K9SYH2-F1
#
_cell.length_a   1.000
_cell.length_b   1.000
_cell.length_c   1.000
_cell.angle_alpha   90.00
_cell.angle_beta   90.00
_cell.angle_gamma   90.00
#
_symmetry.space_group_name_H-M   'P 1'
#
loop_
_entity.id
_entity.type
_entity.pdbx_description
1 polymer ?
#
loop_
_entity_poly.entity_id
_entity_poly.type
_entity_poly.pdbx_seq_one_letter_code
_entity_poly.pdbx_strand_id
1 'polypeptide(L)'
;MREFRDAIADYLRSTDREELNPEGIQRDIQLLLHDRRAGVESLKERLAHFDRDTLVALLSQRGDISEAEVNRIIDQIFLVRDRFLIQLQSIQNRIQSIIDGIFLKIRDYLNSLERPELNYEGIKGDLRTLFDDPQAGFEALRDRFSQIDRNTLVAILSSRPDISKEDAQRIIGQIEGTRDRILQKAERLQQQAQLRLEQVKRETQRQMEETRKAAATAAWWLFLTALISAAAAVGGGVAGVIGIV
;
A
#
# COMPACT_ATOMS: atom_id res chain seq x y z
N MET A 1 15.98 -8.91 1.28
CA MET A 1 17.24 -8.35 0.75
C MET A 1 17.89 -9.22 -0.31
N ARG A 2 18.02 -10.55 -0.10
CA ARG A 2 18.68 -11.45 -1.07
C ARG A 2 17.93 -11.56 -2.40
N GLU A 3 16.61 -11.81 -2.38
CA GLU A 3 15.78 -11.88 -3.60
C GLU A 3 15.89 -10.64 -4.51
N PHE A 4 15.92 -9.44 -3.93
CA PHE A 4 15.99 -8.21 -4.72
C PHE A 4 17.36 -8.03 -5.37
N ARG A 5 18.44 -8.33 -4.64
CA ARG A 5 19.79 -8.34 -5.20
C ARG A 5 19.92 -9.39 -6.31
N ASP A 6 19.35 -10.57 -6.10
CA ASP A 6 19.35 -11.66 -7.09
C ASP A 6 18.56 -11.27 -8.34
N ALA A 7 17.36 -10.69 -8.19
CA ALA A 7 16.54 -10.22 -9.31
C ALA A 7 17.22 -9.12 -10.14
N ILE A 8 17.95 -8.21 -9.49
CA ILE A 8 18.75 -7.19 -10.17
C ILE A 8 19.97 -7.82 -10.86
N ALA A 9 20.65 -8.76 -10.21
CA ALA A 9 21.77 -9.46 -10.81
C ALA A 9 21.33 -10.23 -12.08
N ASP A 10 20.18 -10.89 -12.01
CA ASP A 10 19.59 -11.62 -13.13
C ASP A 10 19.16 -10.65 -14.24
N TYR A 11 18.53 -9.52 -13.91
CA TYR A 11 18.22 -8.45 -14.85
C TYR A 11 19.48 -7.97 -15.59
N LEU A 12 20.52 -7.57 -14.87
CA LEU A 12 21.75 -7.04 -15.48
C LEU A 12 22.48 -8.07 -16.36
N ARG A 13 22.32 -9.37 -16.07
CA ARG A 13 22.88 -10.46 -16.87
C ARG A 13 22.06 -10.81 -18.10
N SER A 14 20.73 -10.74 -18.01
CA SER A 14 19.80 -11.23 -19.03
C SER A 14 19.29 -10.16 -19.98
N THR A 15 19.37 -8.88 -19.60
CA THR A 15 18.93 -7.77 -20.44
C THR A 15 19.91 -7.48 -21.55
N ASP A 16 19.38 -7.35 -22.77
CA ASP A 16 20.13 -6.97 -23.96
C ASP A 16 20.86 -5.63 -23.74
N ARG A 17 22.05 -5.50 -24.33
CA ARG A 17 22.92 -4.34 -24.13
C ARG A 17 22.24 -3.03 -24.52
N GLU A 18 21.41 -3.06 -25.57
CA GLU A 18 20.66 -1.91 -26.07
C GLU A 18 19.57 -1.43 -25.10
N GLU A 19 19.02 -2.33 -24.27
CA GLU A 19 17.97 -2.03 -23.29
C GLU A 19 18.53 -1.53 -21.94
N LEU A 20 19.85 -1.64 -21.73
CA LEU A 20 20.56 -1.03 -20.59
C LEU A 20 20.79 0.49 -20.78
N ASN A 21 19.73 1.17 -21.20
CA ASN A 21 19.64 2.63 -21.32
C ASN A 21 18.70 3.19 -20.22
N PRO A 22 18.69 4.50 -19.94
CA PRO A 22 17.90 5.06 -18.84
C PRO A 22 16.40 4.73 -18.91
N GLU A 23 15.80 4.74 -20.10
CA GLU A 23 14.39 4.48 -20.32
C GLU A 23 14.03 3.00 -20.10
N GLY A 24 14.87 2.08 -20.61
CA GLY A 24 14.73 0.63 -20.42
C GLY A 24 14.92 0.25 -18.95
N ILE A 25 16.02 0.71 -18.35
CA ILE A 25 16.32 0.52 -16.92
C ILE A 25 15.18 1.04 -16.06
N GLN A 26 14.64 2.24 -16.34
CA GLN A 26 13.52 2.78 -15.58
C GLN A 26 12.27 1.88 -15.67
N ARG A 27 11.92 1.44 -16.87
CA ARG A 27 10.75 0.58 -17.10
C ARG A 27 10.88 -0.76 -16.37
N ASP A 28 12.02 -1.40 -16.50
CA ASP A 28 12.23 -2.74 -15.98
C ASP A 28 12.46 -2.72 -14.47
N ILE A 29 13.20 -1.73 -13.95
CA ILE A 29 13.28 -1.50 -12.51
C ILE A 29 11.90 -1.18 -11.95
N GLN A 30 11.04 -0.40 -12.64
CA GLN A 30 9.67 -0.21 -12.18
C GLN A 30 8.88 -1.53 -12.11
N LEU A 31 9.13 -2.49 -13.00
CA LEU A 31 8.49 -3.82 -12.95
C LEU A 31 9.06 -4.69 -11.82
N LEU A 32 10.38 -4.63 -11.57
CA LEU A 32 11.06 -5.34 -10.49
C LEU A 32 10.71 -4.77 -9.11
N LEU A 33 10.55 -3.44 -9.02
CA LEU A 33 10.12 -2.71 -7.83
C LEU A 33 8.60 -2.69 -7.66
N HIS A 34 7.84 -3.09 -8.69
CA HIS A 34 6.43 -3.41 -8.56
C HIS A 34 6.18 -4.68 -7.75
N ASP A 35 7.21 -5.23 -7.09
CA ASP A 35 7.03 -6.21 -6.04
C ASP A 35 6.15 -5.61 -4.93
N ARG A 36 4.86 -5.92 -5.03
CA ARG A 36 3.76 -5.36 -4.24
C ARG A 36 3.92 -5.62 -2.74
N ARG A 37 4.94 -6.40 -2.35
CA ARG A 37 5.24 -6.97 -1.02
C ARG A 37 5.94 -6.01 -0.05
N ALA A 38 6.40 -4.83 -0.50
CA ALA A 38 7.22 -3.92 0.30
C ALA A 38 6.56 -2.53 0.46
N GLY A 39 6.48 -2.04 1.70
CA GLY A 39 6.12 -0.65 1.99
C GLY A 39 7.20 0.33 1.57
N VAL A 40 6.88 1.63 1.62
CA VAL A 40 7.76 2.69 1.09
C VAL A 40 9.14 2.68 1.76
N GLU A 41 9.20 2.41 3.06
CA GLU A 41 10.48 2.39 3.78
C GLU A 41 11.35 1.18 3.41
N SER A 42 10.77 -0.01 3.26
CA SER A 42 11.51 -1.18 2.79
C SER A 42 12.06 -0.98 1.37
N LEU A 43 11.30 -0.31 0.51
CA LEU A 43 11.72 0.01 -0.84
C LEU A 43 12.87 1.03 -0.85
N LYS A 44 12.77 2.07 -0.02
CA LYS A 44 13.84 3.05 0.19
C LYS A 44 15.11 2.41 0.73
N GLU A 45 15.02 1.53 1.72
CA GLU A 45 16.15 0.80 2.29
C GLU A 45 16.83 -0.09 1.24
N ARG A 46 16.05 -0.85 0.45
CA ARG A 46 16.56 -1.70 -0.64
C ARG A 46 17.34 -0.90 -1.67
N LEU A 47 16.80 0.25 -2.09
CA LEU A 47 17.44 1.14 -3.05
C LEU A 47 18.68 1.83 -2.47
N ALA A 48 18.70 2.13 -1.17
CA ALA A 48 19.87 2.70 -0.52
C ALA A 48 21.06 1.72 -0.48
N HIS A 49 20.81 0.41 -0.52
CA HIS A 49 21.85 -0.63 -0.50
C HIS A 49 22.38 -1.01 -1.90
N PHE A 50 22.06 -0.22 -2.94
CA PHE A 50 22.71 -0.31 -4.25
C PHE A 50 24.10 0.31 -4.19
N ASP A 51 25.12 -0.55 -4.15
CA ASP A 51 26.53 -0.14 -4.16
C ASP A 51 27.16 -0.33 -5.55
N ARG A 52 28.05 0.60 -5.90
CA ARG A 52 28.68 0.67 -7.22
C ARG A 52 29.53 -0.57 -7.50
N ASP A 53 30.27 -1.02 -6.50
CA ASP A 53 31.24 -2.11 -6.64
C ASP A 53 30.54 -3.44 -6.99
N THR A 54 29.38 -3.70 -6.39
CA THR A 54 28.55 -4.86 -6.75
C THR A 54 28.10 -4.79 -8.22
N LEU A 55 27.66 -3.61 -8.70
CA LEU A 55 27.25 -3.45 -10.09
C LEU A 55 28.41 -3.60 -11.08
N VAL A 56 29.60 -3.08 -10.74
CA VAL A 56 30.83 -3.29 -11.53
C VAL A 56 31.14 -4.77 -11.62
N ALA A 57 31.13 -5.48 -10.49
CA ALA A 57 31.44 -6.92 -10.45
C ALA A 57 30.44 -7.75 -11.28
N LEU A 58 29.16 -7.36 -11.32
CA LEU A 58 28.14 -8.03 -12.11
C LEU A 58 28.26 -7.75 -13.61
N LEU A 59 28.41 -6.48 -14.00
CA LEU A 59 28.50 -6.09 -15.41
C LEU A 59 29.85 -6.46 -16.04
N SER A 60 30.93 -6.51 -15.28
CA SER A 60 32.25 -6.92 -15.80
C SER A 60 32.34 -8.42 -16.10
N GLN A 61 31.36 -9.23 -15.66
CA GLN A 61 31.25 -10.64 -16.06
C GLN A 61 30.75 -10.81 -17.50
N ARG A 62 30.22 -9.74 -18.10
CA ARG A 62 29.70 -9.74 -19.46
C ARG A 62 30.82 -9.50 -20.47
N GLY A 63 30.99 -10.42 -21.42
CA GLY A 63 31.99 -10.31 -22.48
C GLY A 63 31.62 -9.34 -23.62
N ASP A 64 30.37 -8.88 -23.66
CA ASP A 64 29.79 -8.03 -24.70
C ASP A 64 29.82 -6.53 -24.38
N ILE A 65 30.35 -6.14 -23.21
CA ILE A 65 30.36 -4.76 -22.69
C ILE A 65 31.79 -4.37 -22.28
N SER A 66 32.27 -3.20 -22.73
CA SER A 66 33.57 -2.67 -22.33
C SER A 66 33.55 -1.99 -20.95
N GLU A 67 34.70 -1.82 -20.30
CA GLU A 67 34.81 -1.15 -19.00
C GLU A 67 34.25 0.29 -19.03
N ALA A 68 34.48 1.02 -20.13
CA ALA A 68 33.92 2.35 -20.31
C ALA A 68 32.38 2.34 -20.34
N GLU A 69 31.79 1.29 -20.91
CA GLU A 69 30.35 1.11 -20.98
C GLU A 69 29.76 0.63 -19.65
N VAL A 70 30.46 -0.22 -18.91
CA VAL A 70 30.08 -0.59 -17.53
C VAL A 70 29.91 0.67 -16.68
N ASN A 71 30.88 1.58 -16.72
CA ASN A 71 30.80 2.83 -15.96
C ASN A 71 29.58 3.68 -16.38
N ARG A 72 29.30 3.80 -17.69
CA ARG A 72 28.12 4.54 -18.18
C ARG A 72 26.80 3.91 -17.74
N ILE A 73 26.65 2.59 -17.86
CA ILE A 73 25.41 1.88 -17.47
C ILE A 73 25.17 2.06 -15.97
N ILE A 74 26.22 1.95 -15.15
CA ILE A 74 26.14 2.17 -13.70
C ILE A 74 25.65 3.58 -13.37
N ASP A 75 26.20 4.60 -14.05
CA ASP A 75 25.77 5.98 -13.83
C ASP A 75 24.28 6.16 -14.20
N GLN A 76 23.81 5.50 -15.26
CA GLN A 76 22.39 5.50 -15.63
C GLN A 76 21.50 4.79 -14.61
N ILE A 77 21.94 3.64 -14.07
CA ILE A 77 21.24 2.94 -12.98
C ILE A 77 21.10 3.87 -11.77
N PHE A 78 22.17 4.58 -11.39
CA PHE A 78 22.11 5.54 -10.28
C PHE A 78 21.19 6.72 -10.56
N LEU A 79 21.20 7.26 -11.78
CA LEU A 79 20.26 8.32 -12.18
C LEU A 79 18.79 7.88 -12.09
N VAL A 80 18.48 6.62 -12.43
CA VAL A 80 17.13 6.05 -12.30
C VAL A 80 16.79 5.83 -10.83
N ARG A 81 17.70 5.24 -10.05
CA ARG A 81 17.55 5.03 -8.59
C ARG A 81 17.25 6.35 -7.87
N ASP A 82 18.04 7.38 -8.12
CA ASP A 82 17.92 8.66 -7.44
C ASP A 82 16.61 9.37 -7.79
N ARG A 83 16.20 9.33 -9.08
CA ARG A 83 14.87 9.79 -9.50
C ARG A 83 13.74 9.07 -8.76
N PHE A 84 13.85 7.75 -8.60
CA PHE A 84 12.85 6.97 -7.90
C PHE A 84 12.80 7.28 -6.39
N LEU A 85 13.96 7.46 -5.74
CA LEU A 85 14.03 7.88 -4.33
C LEU A 85 13.36 9.24 -4.10
N ILE A 86 13.58 10.21 -5.00
CA ILE A 86 12.91 11.52 -4.96
C ILE A 86 11.39 11.35 -5.13
N GLN A 87 10.94 10.49 -6.06
CA GLN A 87 9.52 10.22 -6.24
C GLN A 87 8.89 9.62 -4.98
N LEU A 88 9.53 8.66 -4.32
CA LEU A 88 9.02 8.08 -3.06
C LEU A 88 8.89 9.13 -1.95
N GLN A 89 9.86 10.03 -1.81
CA GLN A 89 9.78 11.15 -0.87
C GLN A 89 8.60 12.08 -1.20
N SER A 90 8.38 12.37 -2.49
CA SER A 90 7.24 13.21 -2.91
C SER A 90 5.88 12.58 -2.57
N ILE A 91 5.77 11.24 -2.66
CA ILE A 91 4.57 10.51 -2.29
C ILE A 91 4.33 10.60 -0.78
N GLN A 92 5.35 10.39 0.05
CA GLN A 92 5.25 10.55 1.50
C GLN A 92 4.78 11.96 1.88
N ASN A 93 5.38 13.00 1.28
CA ASN A 93 5.01 14.39 1.53
C ASN A 93 3.56 14.68 1.12
N ARG A 94 3.13 14.14 -0.04
CA ARG A 94 1.74 14.30 -0.51
C ARG A 94 0.75 13.61 0.43
N ILE A 95 1.04 12.40 0.89
CA ILE A 95 0.21 11.70 1.87
C ILE A 95 0.11 12.51 3.16
N GLN A 96 1.24 13.00 3.67
CA GLN A 96 1.27 13.82 4.88
C GLN A 96 0.42 15.09 4.70
N SER A 97 0.51 15.75 3.55
CA SER A 97 -0.32 16.91 3.22
C SER A 97 -1.82 16.58 3.11
N ILE A 98 -2.20 15.40 2.58
CA ILE A 98 -3.60 14.95 2.55
C ILE A 98 -4.11 14.70 3.97
N ILE A 99 -3.31 14.01 4.78
CA ILE A 99 -3.60 13.72 6.18
C ILE A 99 -3.80 15.02 6.96
N ASP A 100 -2.93 16.01 6.77
CA ASP A 100 -3.06 17.28 7.47
C ASP A 100 -4.24 18.10 6.89
N GLY A 101 -4.40 18.18 5.57
CA GLY A 101 -5.41 19.04 4.92
C GLY A 101 -6.86 18.58 5.08
N ILE A 102 -7.16 17.31 4.79
CA ILE A 102 -8.54 16.77 4.88
C ILE A 102 -8.91 16.54 6.34
N PHE A 103 -8.01 15.94 7.10
CA PHE A 103 -8.39 15.49 8.43
C PHE A 103 -8.34 16.58 9.49
N LEU A 104 -7.55 17.65 9.36
CA LEU A 104 -7.64 18.78 10.30
C LEU A 104 -9.03 19.41 10.30
N LYS A 105 -9.72 19.44 9.16
CA LYS A 105 -11.08 20.00 9.04
C LYS A 105 -12.13 19.18 9.79
N ILE A 106 -11.92 17.87 9.93
CA ILE A 106 -12.84 16.97 10.61
C ILE A 106 -12.31 16.50 11.97
N ARG A 107 -11.09 16.87 12.37
CA ARG A 107 -10.47 16.47 13.63
C ARG A 107 -11.32 16.85 14.82
N ASP A 108 -11.66 18.14 14.90
CA ASP A 108 -12.38 18.68 16.04
C ASP A 108 -13.80 18.08 16.10
N TYR A 109 -14.42 17.89 14.92
CA TYR A 109 -15.69 17.18 14.77
C TYR A 109 -15.60 15.73 15.27
N LEU A 110 -14.69 14.90 14.74
CA LEU A 110 -14.57 13.49 15.12
C LEU A 110 -14.23 13.31 16.60
N ASN A 111 -13.32 14.14 17.12
CA ASN A 111 -12.94 14.10 18.53
C ASN A 111 -14.09 14.55 19.46
N SER A 112 -14.98 15.44 18.99
CA SER A 112 -16.15 15.89 19.77
C SER A 112 -17.25 14.84 19.92
N LEU A 113 -17.25 13.79 19.09
CA LEU A 113 -18.27 12.73 19.16
C LEU A 113 -18.08 11.78 20.35
N GLU A 114 -17.02 11.95 21.14
CA GLU A 114 -16.67 11.10 22.30
C GLU A 114 -16.58 9.61 21.93
N ARG A 115 -16.12 9.34 20.70
CA ARG A 115 -15.94 7.99 20.14
C ARG A 115 -14.45 7.66 20.00
N PRO A 116 -13.86 6.80 20.85
CA PRO A 116 -12.46 6.41 20.76
C PRO A 116 -12.08 5.79 19.40
N GLU A 117 -13.00 5.05 18.78
CA GLU A 117 -12.85 4.42 17.47
C GLU A 117 -12.76 5.44 16.31
N LEU A 118 -13.27 6.66 16.53
CA LEU A 118 -13.17 7.79 15.59
C LEU A 118 -12.00 8.74 15.91
N ASN A 119 -11.17 8.39 16.90
CA ASN A 119 -10.06 9.23 17.32
C ASN A 119 -9.14 9.57 16.13
N TYR A 120 -8.96 10.87 15.92
CA TYR A 120 -8.19 11.39 14.79
C TYR A 120 -6.75 10.88 14.76
N GLU A 121 -6.02 10.98 15.88
CA GLU A 121 -4.61 10.60 15.94
C GLU A 121 -4.43 9.09 15.72
N GLY A 122 -5.39 8.29 16.20
CA GLY A 122 -5.44 6.86 15.94
C GLY A 122 -5.60 6.55 14.44
N ILE A 123 -6.60 7.14 13.77
CA ILE A 123 -6.84 6.93 12.33
C ILE A 123 -5.61 7.37 11.51
N LYS A 124 -5.03 8.52 11.87
CA LYS A 124 -3.82 9.05 11.25
C LYS A 124 -2.64 8.10 11.41
N GLY A 125 -2.48 7.51 12.60
CA GLY A 125 -1.48 6.48 12.88
C GLY A 125 -1.68 5.25 12.00
N ASP A 126 -2.89 4.68 11.96
CA ASP A 126 -3.16 3.47 11.20
C ASP A 126 -2.91 3.65 9.70
N LEU A 127 -3.27 4.82 9.15
CA LEU A 127 -2.97 5.17 7.76
C LEU A 127 -1.48 5.28 7.50
N ARG A 128 -0.70 5.90 8.40
CA ARG A 128 0.77 5.94 8.25
C ARG A 128 1.37 4.54 8.30
N THR A 129 0.95 3.74 9.28
CA THR A 129 1.37 2.34 9.39
C THR A 129 1.07 1.59 8.10
N LEU A 130 -0.08 1.81 7.45
CA LEU A 130 -0.40 1.18 6.17
C LEU A 130 0.58 1.54 5.05
N PHE A 131 1.04 2.78 4.99
CA PHE A 131 2.00 3.20 3.97
C PHE A 131 3.42 2.67 4.23
N ASP A 132 3.81 2.61 5.50
CA ASP A 132 5.15 2.16 5.91
C ASP A 132 5.26 0.63 5.92
N ASP A 133 4.25 -0.04 6.47
CA ASP A 133 4.07 -1.49 6.53
C ASP A 133 2.61 -1.86 6.17
N PRO A 134 2.36 -2.21 4.89
CA PRO A 134 1.01 -2.55 4.42
C PRO A 134 0.34 -3.69 5.19
N GLN A 135 1.10 -4.63 5.76
CA GLN A 135 0.53 -5.72 6.54
C GLN A 135 0.07 -5.22 7.92
N ALA A 136 0.96 -4.55 8.65
CA ALA A 136 0.64 -4.01 9.97
C ALA A 136 -0.49 -2.97 9.90
N GLY A 137 -0.48 -2.10 8.88
CA GLY A 137 -1.55 -1.12 8.72
C GLY A 137 -2.87 -1.72 8.25
N PHE A 138 -2.85 -2.81 7.49
CA PHE A 138 -4.07 -3.55 7.18
C PHE A 138 -4.70 -4.15 8.45
N GLU A 139 -3.90 -4.76 9.32
CA GLU A 139 -4.37 -5.27 10.61
C GLU A 139 -4.94 -4.14 11.47
N ALA A 140 -4.23 -3.02 11.59
CA ALA A 140 -4.66 -1.84 12.34
C ALA A 140 -6.00 -1.27 11.81
N LEU A 141 -6.13 -1.11 10.49
CA LEU A 141 -7.38 -0.62 9.88
C LEU A 141 -8.53 -1.61 10.05
N ARG A 142 -8.29 -2.91 9.86
CA ARG A 142 -9.29 -3.96 10.08
C ARG A 142 -9.81 -3.92 11.52
N ASP A 143 -8.92 -3.80 12.50
CA ASP A 143 -9.26 -3.70 13.91
C ASP A 143 -10.11 -2.45 14.16
N ARG A 144 -9.71 -1.29 13.61
CA ARG A 144 -10.51 -0.08 13.71
C ARG A 144 -11.90 -0.24 13.10
N PHE A 145 -12.00 -0.77 11.88
CA PHE A 145 -13.29 -0.98 11.21
C PHE A 145 -14.20 -1.92 12.01
N SER A 146 -13.64 -2.90 12.71
CA SER A 146 -14.42 -3.81 13.56
C SER A 146 -15.04 -3.13 14.78
N GLN A 147 -14.46 -2.02 15.23
CA GLN A 147 -14.94 -1.23 16.38
C GLN A 147 -16.00 -0.20 15.98
N ILE A 148 -16.10 0.17 14.70
CA ILE A 148 -17.14 1.08 14.22
C ILE A 148 -18.47 0.34 14.30
N ASP A 149 -19.35 0.74 15.21
CA ASP A 149 -20.65 0.12 15.42
C ASP A 149 -21.81 1.01 14.93
N ARG A 150 -23.04 0.51 15.08
CA ARG A 150 -24.23 1.27 14.71
C ARG A 150 -24.32 2.61 15.45
N ASN A 151 -23.97 2.63 16.73
CA ASN A 151 -24.05 3.82 17.58
C ASN A 151 -23.01 4.86 17.15
N THR A 152 -21.83 4.43 16.73
CA THR A 152 -20.80 5.28 16.11
C THR A 152 -21.38 5.98 14.88
N LEU A 153 -22.02 5.22 13.99
CA LEU A 153 -22.60 5.77 12.76
C LEU A 153 -23.80 6.69 13.04
N VAL A 154 -24.65 6.32 14.01
CA VAL A 154 -25.72 7.19 14.50
C VAL A 154 -25.16 8.50 15.04
N ALA A 155 -24.08 8.46 15.83
CA ALA A 155 -23.45 9.66 16.37
C ALA A 155 -22.95 10.58 15.25
N ILE A 156 -22.32 10.03 14.21
CA ILE A 156 -21.84 10.80 13.04
C ILE A 156 -22.99 11.42 12.24
N LEU A 157 -24.07 10.68 11.99
CA LEU A 157 -25.15 11.19 11.13
C LEU A 157 -26.14 12.08 11.90
N SER A 158 -26.33 11.86 13.20
CA SER A 158 -27.25 12.66 14.01
C SER A 158 -26.68 14.02 14.40
N SER A 159 -25.36 14.19 14.35
CA SER A 159 -24.71 15.50 14.51
C SER A 159 -24.84 16.40 13.28
N ARG A 160 -25.45 15.90 12.20
CA ARG A 160 -25.67 16.62 10.94
C ARG A 160 -27.14 17.06 10.80
N PRO A 161 -27.43 18.38 10.83
CA PRO A 161 -28.80 18.88 10.72
C PRO A 161 -29.38 18.74 9.30
N ASP A 162 -28.52 18.50 8.31
CA ASP A 162 -28.84 18.33 6.89
C ASP A 162 -29.38 16.93 6.53
N ILE A 163 -29.45 16.00 7.49
CA ILE A 163 -29.82 14.60 7.24
C ILE A 163 -31.08 14.24 8.03
N SER A 164 -32.12 13.73 7.35
CA SER A 164 -33.34 13.23 7.99
C SER A 164 -33.07 11.94 8.78
N LYS A 165 -33.91 11.62 9.76
CA LYS A 165 -33.75 10.37 10.55
C LYS A 165 -33.89 9.14 9.67
N GLU A 166 -34.79 9.18 8.71
CA GLU A 166 -35.08 8.11 7.77
C GLU A 166 -33.88 7.89 6.82
N ASP A 167 -33.29 8.97 6.31
CA ASP A 167 -32.10 8.89 5.46
C ASP A 167 -30.88 8.44 6.27
N ALA A 168 -30.72 8.92 7.51
CA ALA A 168 -29.66 8.47 8.39
C ALA A 168 -29.72 6.95 8.62
N GLN A 169 -30.91 6.40 8.91
CA GLN A 169 -31.08 4.94 9.07
C GLN A 169 -30.73 4.16 7.80
N ARG A 170 -31.13 4.66 6.63
CA ARG A 170 -30.80 4.04 5.33
C ARG A 170 -29.29 4.02 5.09
N ILE A 171 -28.63 5.17 5.31
CA ILE A 171 -27.18 5.32 5.15
C ILE A 171 -26.43 4.40 6.12
N ILE A 172 -26.85 4.36 7.39
CA ILE A 172 -26.26 3.47 8.41
C ILE A 172 -26.30 2.01 7.94
N GLY A 173 -27.47 1.52 7.50
CA GLY A 173 -27.59 0.15 7.02
C GLY A 173 -26.68 -0.17 5.83
N GLN A 174 -26.51 0.79 4.91
CA GLN A 174 -25.60 0.66 3.77
C GLN A 174 -24.14 0.60 4.21
N ILE A 175 -23.74 1.45 5.16
CA ILE A 175 -22.37 1.47 5.69
C ILE A 175 -22.09 0.18 6.47
N GLU A 176 -22.99 -0.26 7.35
CA GLU A 176 -22.87 -1.51 8.12
C GLU A 176 -22.69 -2.73 7.21
N GLY A 177 -23.61 -2.93 6.25
CA GLY A 177 -23.52 -4.07 5.34
C GLY A 177 -22.27 -4.02 4.45
N THR A 178 -21.70 -2.84 4.25
CA THR A 178 -20.46 -2.67 3.50
C THR A 178 -19.24 -2.94 4.35
N ARG A 179 -19.19 -2.42 5.59
CA ARG A 179 -18.18 -2.75 6.60
C ARG A 179 -18.10 -4.26 6.80
N ASP A 180 -19.24 -4.93 6.98
CA ASP A 180 -19.29 -6.36 7.25
C ASP A 180 -18.75 -7.18 6.08
N ARG A 181 -19.08 -6.81 4.84
CA ARG A 181 -18.53 -7.43 3.63
C ARG A 181 -17.01 -7.25 3.54
N ILE A 182 -16.51 -6.07 3.88
CA ILE A 182 -15.08 -5.77 3.89
C ILE A 182 -14.37 -6.61 4.96
N LEU A 183 -14.90 -6.66 6.19
CA LEU A 183 -14.34 -7.44 7.30
C LEU A 183 -14.33 -8.94 7.00
N GLN A 184 -15.42 -9.50 6.46
CA GLN A 184 -15.47 -10.90 6.05
C GLN A 184 -14.45 -11.21 4.94
N LYS A 185 -14.29 -10.31 3.97
CA LYS A 185 -13.29 -10.49 2.91
C LYS A 185 -11.89 -10.46 3.50
N ALA A 186 -11.61 -9.50 4.39
CA ALA A 186 -10.34 -9.38 5.11
C ALA A 186 -10.00 -10.65 5.90
N GLU A 187 -10.97 -11.20 6.63
CA GLU A 187 -10.80 -12.43 7.41
C GLU A 187 -10.49 -13.64 6.52
N ARG A 188 -11.22 -13.82 5.42
CA ARG A 188 -10.96 -14.90 4.45
C ARG A 188 -9.55 -14.80 3.88
N LEU A 189 -9.11 -13.59 3.56
CA LEU A 189 -7.77 -13.35 3.05
C LEU A 189 -6.69 -13.69 4.09
N GLN A 190 -6.91 -13.32 5.35
CA GLN A 190 -6.02 -13.68 6.46
C GLN A 190 -5.95 -15.20 6.67
N GLN A 191 -7.08 -15.90 6.64
CA GLN A 191 -7.11 -17.36 6.77
C GLN A 191 -6.40 -18.05 5.61
N GLN A 192 -6.63 -17.61 4.37
CA GLN A 192 -5.93 -18.12 3.19
C GLN A 192 -4.42 -17.87 3.27
N ALA A 193 -4.01 -16.69 3.76
CA ALA A 193 -2.61 -16.37 4.01
C ALA A 193 -1.97 -17.33 5.02
N GLN A 194 -2.65 -17.59 6.14
CA GLN A 194 -2.20 -18.49 7.20
C GLN A 194 -2.09 -19.95 6.71
N LEU A 195 -3.09 -20.45 5.97
CA LEU A 195 -3.06 -21.80 5.41
C LEU A 195 -1.90 -22.00 4.43
N ARG A 196 -1.67 -21.03 3.53
CA ARG A 196 -0.51 -21.09 2.60
C ARG A 196 0.81 -21.05 3.35
N LEU A 197 0.88 -20.26 4.42
CA LEU A 197 2.03 -20.20 5.32
C LEU A 197 2.34 -21.54 5.99
N GLU A 198 1.32 -22.25 6.46
CA GLU A 198 1.46 -23.58 7.05
C GLU A 198 1.87 -24.65 6.04
N GLN A 199 1.35 -24.56 4.82
CA GLN A 199 1.75 -25.45 3.72
C GLN A 199 3.23 -25.25 3.35
N VAL A 200 3.66 -23.99 3.19
CA VAL A 200 5.05 -23.64 2.87
C VAL A 200 6.01 -23.97 4.03
N LYS A 201 5.57 -23.83 5.29
CA LYS A 201 6.30 -24.29 6.48
C LYS A 201 6.69 -25.77 6.41
N ARG A 202 5.84 -26.62 5.82
CA ARG A 202 6.09 -28.05 5.65
C ARG A 202 7.07 -28.34 4.52
N GLU A 203 7.21 -27.43 3.55
CA GLU A 203 8.01 -27.62 2.35
C GLU A 203 9.40 -26.94 2.41
N THR A 204 9.61 -25.81 3.11
CA THR A 204 10.95 -25.21 3.38
C THR A 204 10.91 -23.96 4.30
N GLN A 205 11.95 -23.72 5.13
CA GLN A 205 12.02 -22.56 6.06
C GLN A 205 12.17 -21.18 5.39
N ARG A 206 12.71 -21.10 4.17
CA ARG A 206 13.05 -19.81 3.52
C ARG A 206 11.84 -19.13 2.83
N GLN A 207 10.91 -19.91 2.27
CA GLN A 207 9.74 -19.37 1.54
C GLN A 207 8.61 -18.87 2.46
N MET A 208 8.71 -19.11 3.76
CA MET A 208 7.66 -18.79 4.74
C MET A 208 7.44 -17.28 4.91
N GLU A 209 8.51 -16.50 4.98
CA GLU A 209 8.39 -15.04 5.14
C GLU A 209 7.83 -14.39 3.87
N GLU A 210 8.28 -14.85 2.70
CA GLU A 210 7.89 -14.30 1.40
C GLU A 210 6.43 -14.60 1.08
N THR A 211 5.95 -15.80 1.43
CA THR A 211 4.54 -16.19 1.23
C THR A 211 3.58 -15.48 2.20
N ARG A 212 3.98 -15.27 3.46
CA ARG A 212 3.22 -14.47 4.44
C ARG A 212 3.00 -13.05 3.91
N LYS A 213 4.08 -12.42 3.49
CA LYS A 213 4.10 -11.04 2.99
C LYS A 213 3.30 -10.91 1.70
N ALA A 214 3.40 -11.87 0.77
CA ALA A 214 2.62 -11.90 -0.47
C ALA A 214 1.10 -12.04 -0.25
N ALA A 215 0.69 -12.84 0.74
CA ALA A 215 -0.72 -13.05 1.02
C ALA A 215 -1.36 -11.86 1.77
N ALA A 216 -0.64 -11.24 2.72
CA ALA A 216 -1.04 -9.95 3.31
C ALA A 216 -1.14 -8.83 2.26
N THR A 217 -0.30 -8.90 1.23
CA THR A 217 -0.26 -7.95 0.12
C THR A 217 -1.45 -8.03 -0.82
N ALA A 218 -1.78 -9.24 -1.29
CA ALA A 218 -2.97 -9.47 -2.10
C ALA A 218 -4.24 -9.09 -1.32
N ALA A 219 -4.21 -9.29 0.00
CA ALA A 219 -5.31 -8.95 0.88
C ALA A 219 -5.60 -7.43 0.93
N TRP A 220 -4.57 -6.58 1.02
CA TRP A 220 -4.79 -5.14 1.13
C TRP A 220 -5.26 -4.50 -0.19
N TRP A 221 -4.77 -4.93 -1.36
CA TRP A 221 -5.30 -4.43 -2.64
C TRP A 221 -6.77 -4.82 -2.83
N LEU A 222 -7.13 -6.03 -2.42
CA LEU A 222 -8.52 -6.50 -2.45
C LEU A 222 -9.40 -5.79 -1.42
N PHE A 223 -8.84 -5.39 -0.28
CA PHE A 223 -9.49 -4.58 0.75
C PHE A 223 -9.69 -3.14 0.27
N LEU A 224 -8.66 -2.50 -0.28
CA LEU A 224 -8.71 -1.17 -0.87
C LEU A 224 -9.74 -1.13 -2.01
N THR A 225 -9.72 -2.11 -2.90
CA THR A 225 -10.72 -2.23 -3.97
C THR A 225 -12.11 -2.40 -3.39
N ALA A 226 -12.28 -3.23 -2.35
CA ALA A 226 -13.57 -3.38 -1.69
C ALA A 226 -14.04 -2.08 -1.03
N LEU A 227 -13.13 -1.30 -0.41
CA LEU A 227 -13.40 -0.01 0.22
C LEU A 227 -13.74 1.09 -0.80
N ILE A 228 -13.10 1.08 -1.98
CA ILE A 228 -13.44 1.99 -3.08
C ILE A 228 -14.80 1.62 -3.70
N SER A 229 -15.05 0.33 -3.98
CA SER A 229 -16.35 -0.14 -4.48
C SER A 229 -17.48 0.13 -3.48
N ALA A 230 -17.19 0.00 -2.19
CA ALA A 230 -18.04 0.38 -1.07
C ALA A 230 -18.41 1.85 -1.09
N ALA A 231 -17.41 2.74 -1.15
CA ALA A 231 -17.62 4.18 -1.22
C ALA A 231 -18.43 4.58 -2.46
N ALA A 232 -18.20 3.94 -3.61
CA ALA A 232 -18.99 4.15 -4.83
C ALA A 232 -20.45 3.71 -4.68
N ALA A 233 -20.70 2.57 -4.02
CA ALA A 233 -22.07 2.07 -3.77
C ALA A 233 -22.87 2.96 -2.80
N VAL A 234 -22.22 3.50 -1.77
CA VAL A 234 -22.84 4.47 -0.85
C VAL A 234 -23.02 5.82 -1.54
N GLY A 235 -22.02 6.33 -2.26
CA GLY A 235 -22.09 7.61 -2.98
C GLY A 235 -23.17 7.63 -4.08
N GLY A 236 -23.29 6.56 -4.86
CA GLY A 236 -24.36 6.42 -5.86
C GLY A 236 -25.77 6.32 -5.24
N GLY A 237 -25.88 5.72 -4.05
CA GLY A 237 -27.14 5.64 -3.31
C GLY A 237 -27.54 6.94 -2.60
N VAL A 238 -26.56 7.72 -2.13
CA VAL A 238 -26.79 9.01 -1.46
C VAL A 238 -27.02 10.15 -2.45
N ALA A 239 -26.35 10.16 -3.62
CA ALA A 239 -26.62 11.13 -4.68
C ALA A 239 -28.04 11.02 -5.26
N GLY A 240 -28.57 9.79 -5.36
CA GLY A 240 -29.95 9.55 -5.80
C GLY A 240 -31.03 9.97 -4.79
N VAL A 241 -30.66 10.23 -3.53
CA VAL A 241 -31.59 10.63 -2.45
C VAL A 241 -31.48 12.12 -2.13
N ILE A 242 -30.28 12.72 -2.27
CA ILE A 242 -30.03 14.13 -1.89
C ILE A 242 -30.14 15.11 -3.07
N GLY A 243 -30.29 14.63 -4.31
CA GLY A 243 -30.58 15.52 -5.44
C GLY A 243 -29.52 16.60 -5.65
N ILE A 244 -28.26 16.20 -5.81
CA ILE A 244 -27.18 17.11 -6.22
C ILE A 244 -26.76 16.69 -7.63
N VAL A 245 -27.32 17.38 -8.62
CA VAL A 245 -26.71 17.62 -9.94
C VAL A 245 -26.21 19.05 -9.94
#